data_AF-A0A1V5L9B0-F1
#
_entry.id   AF-A0A1V5L9B0-F1
#
_cell.length_a   1.000
_cell.length_b   1.000
_cell.length_c   1.000
_cell.angle_alpha   90.00
_cell.angle_beta   90.00
_cell.angle_gamma   90.00
#
_symmetry.space_group_name_H-M   'P 1'
#
loop_
_entity.id
_entity.type
_entity.pdbx_description
1 polymer ?
#
loop_
_entity_poly.entity_id
_entity_poly.type
_entity_poly.pdbx_seq_one_letter_code
_entity_poly.pdbx_strand_id
1 'polypeptide(L)'
;MLQRYMAAKNDRECGLLSLFWTFLLSFRWPFIAAIAIMGVSYGVTHQGISDPERVLPIVISQILPVGIKGLLVAGLMAAAMSTFDSTVNAGAAYWVKDIYQAYLKPGATPRQLVVQSRISSILIVLIGLFFALFVKHINEIWGWITMSIGAGMLIPMLARWYWWRMNGYGFAWGIVAGMVAAVIQKLFFPEWPEYFSFSFAAGISLAGVILGTYLTKPTEKKYLENFYKKTRPFGFWGPIRTILPAQVLAKVNAENRRDIIATFFAVPWQIVLFLTMMMIVMQRWDNFAWLLAALVGLSVGLYFTWFRHLSTEVKVDEK
;
A
#
# COMPACT_ATOMS: atom_id res chain seq x y z
N MET A 1 -2.94 -3.84 -7.04
CA MET A 1 -3.73 -4.44 -5.93
C MET A 1 -5.23 -4.11 -6.02
N LEU A 2 -5.63 -2.85 -6.24
CA LEU A 2 -7.04 -2.44 -6.31
C LEU A 2 -7.90 -3.29 -7.28
N GLN A 3 -7.33 -3.67 -8.43
CA GLN A 3 -7.98 -4.53 -9.43
C GLN A 3 -8.45 -5.88 -8.86
N ARG A 4 -7.72 -6.45 -7.88
CA ARG A 4 -8.07 -7.74 -7.27
C ARG A 4 -9.29 -7.63 -6.36
N TYR A 5 -9.41 -6.50 -5.65
CA TYR A 5 -10.59 -6.21 -4.83
C TYR A 5 -11.84 -5.96 -5.68
N MET A 6 -11.69 -5.31 -6.83
CA MET A 6 -12.79 -5.11 -7.79
C MET A 6 -13.23 -6.40 -8.50
N ALA A 7 -12.37 -7.44 -8.51
CA ALA A 7 -12.71 -8.75 -9.04
C ALA A 7 -13.34 -9.69 -8.00
N ALA A 8 -13.40 -9.28 -6.72
CA ALA A 8 -14.06 -10.07 -5.69
C ALA A 8 -15.58 -10.12 -5.93
N LYS A 9 -16.20 -11.26 -5.60
CA LYS A 9 -17.63 -11.50 -5.86
C LYS A 9 -18.54 -10.61 -5.02
N ASN A 10 -18.12 -10.27 -3.80
CA ASN A 10 -18.86 -9.47 -2.83
C ASN A 10 -17.89 -8.93 -1.75
N ASP A 11 -18.37 -8.05 -0.86
CA ASP A 11 -17.53 -7.41 0.16
C ASP A 11 -17.01 -8.42 1.20
N ARG A 12 -17.75 -9.49 1.49
CA ARG A 12 -17.26 -10.60 2.32
C ARG A 12 -16.01 -11.24 1.75
N GLU A 13 -16.02 -11.61 0.47
CA GLU A 13 -14.86 -12.20 -0.21
C GLU A 13 -13.70 -11.19 -0.29
N CYS A 14 -13.99 -9.89 -0.44
CA CYS A 14 -13.01 -8.82 -0.37
C CYS A 14 -12.32 -8.75 1.02
N GLY A 15 -13.09 -8.88 2.10
CA GLY A 15 -12.58 -8.96 3.47
C GLY A 15 -11.73 -10.22 3.71
N LEU A 16 -12.20 -11.39 3.28
CA LEU A 16 -11.46 -12.65 3.39
C LEU A 16 -10.17 -12.63 2.58
N LEU A 17 -10.18 -12.03 1.39
CA LEU A 17 -8.99 -11.83 0.57
C LEU A 17 -7.93 -11.00 1.31
N SER A 18 -8.36 -9.97 2.06
CA SER A 18 -7.45 -9.14 2.86
C SER A 18 -6.80 -9.92 4.01
N LEU A 19 -7.58 -10.75 4.71
CA LEU A 19 -7.05 -11.65 5.75
C LEU A 19 -6.09 -12.67 5.14
N PHE A 20 -6.48 -13.33 4.05
CA PHE A 20 -5.66 -14.33 3.38
C PHE A 20 -4.33 -13.73 2.90
N TRP A 21 -4.36 -12.54 2.31
CA TRP A 21 -3.16 -11.84 1.90
C TRP A 21 -2.25 -11.50 3.08
N THR A 22 -2.81 -11.01 4.18
CA THR A 22 -2.05 -10.67 5.40
C THR A 22 -1.40 -11.93 6.00
N PHE A 23 -2.13 -13.03 6.04
CA PHE A 23 -1.61 -14.32 6.49
C PHE A 23 -0.47 -14.83 5.59
N LEU A 24 -0.63 -14.81 4.26
CA LEU A 24 0.43 -15.22 3.34
C LEU A 24 1.67 -14.33 3.46
N LEU A 25 1.49 -13.02 3.68
CA LEU A 25 2.59 -12.09 3.89
C LEU A 25 3.36 -12.39 5.19
N SER A 26 2.73 -13.03 6.18
CA SER A 26 3.41 -13.38 7.43
C SER A 26 4.61 -14.31 7.23
N PHE A 27 4.60 -15.18 6.20
CA PHE A 27 5.72 -16.08 5.89
C PHE A 27 6.96 -15.36 5.35
N ARG A 28 6.79 -14.14 4.82
CA ARG A 28 7.90 -13.32 4.31
C ARG A 28 8.87 -12.93 5.42
N TRP A 29 8.36 -12.60 6.60
CA TRP A 29 9.18 -12.08 7.70
C TRP A 29 10.12 -13.11 8.33
N PRO A 30 9.70 -14.36 8.63
CA PRO A 30 10.58 -15.45 9.00
C PRO A 30 11.67 -15.71 7.97
N PHE A 31 11.32 -15.67 6.68
CA PHE A 31 12.29 -15.86 5.61
C PHE A 31 13.37 -14.77 5.63
N ILE A 32 12.98 -13.50 5.74
CA ILE A 32 13.93 -12.38 5.88
C ILE A 32 14.78 -12.53 7.15
N ALA A 33 14.17 -12.89 8.28
CA ALA A 33 14.87 -13.10 9.54
C ALA A 33 15.91 -14.23 9.43
N ALA A 34 15.57 -15.34 8.77
CA ALA A 34 16.48 -16.46 8.56
C ALA A 34 17.71 -16.05 7.74
N ILE A 35 17.49 -15.32 6.63
CA ILE A 35 18.57 -14.78 5.81
C ILE A 35 19.44 -13.81 6.63
N ALA A 36 18.84 -12.92 7.41
CA ALA A 36 19.56 -11.96 8.24
C ALA A 36 20.44 -12.67 9.29
N ILE A 37 19.91 -13.67 10.00
CA ILE A 37 20.67 -14.43 11.00
C ILE A 37 21.84 -15.19 10.35
N MET A 38 21.60 -15.83 9.20
CA MET A 38 22.66 -16.48 8.44
C MET A 38 23.74 -15.49 7.98
N GLY A 39 23.32 -14.30 7.54
CA GLY A 39 24.22 -13.21 7.17
C GLY A 39 25.08 -12.73 8.33
N VAL A 40 24.49 -12.53 9.51
CA VAL A 40 25.22 -12.16 10.73
C VAL A 40 26.19 -13.26 11.14
N SER A 41 25.76 -14.53 11.13
CA SER A 41 26.63 -15.68 11.44
C SER A 41 27.84 -15.77 10.51
N TYR A 42 27.64 -15.54 9.22
CA TYR A 42 28.73 -15.46 8.25
C TYR A 42 29.63 -14.25 8.49
N GLY A 43 29.06 -13.09 8.75
CA GLY A 43 29.81 -11.86 9.05
C GLY A 43 30.73 -12.02 10.26
N VAL A 44 30.25 -12.62 11.36
CA VAL A 44 31.07 -12.86 12.57
C VAL A 44 32.31 -13.70 12.27
N THR A 45 32.23 -14.62 11.30
CA THR A 45 33.33 -15.51 10.93
C THR A 45 34.25 -14.93 9.84
N HIS A 46 33.83 -13.89 9.11
CA HIS A 46 34.52 -13.36 7.91
C HIS A 46 34.71 -11.83 7.93
N GLN A 47 35.02 -11.25 9.10
CA GLN A 47 35.31 -9.80 9.28
C GLN A 47 34.12 -8.84 9.04
N GLY A 48 32.89 -9.36 9.05
CA GLY A 48 31.67 -8.60 8.88
C GLY A 48 31.27 -8.40 7.41
N ILE A 49 29.99 -8.10 7.17
CA ILE A 49 29.48 -7.70 5.86
C ILE A 49 29.27 -6.19 5.91
N SER A 50 30.11 -5.43 5.21
CA SER A 50 30.08 -3.96 5.23
C SER A 50 28.86 -3.37 4.51
N ASP A 51 28.39 -4.04 3.47
CA ASP A 51 27.22 -3.62 2.67
C ASP A 51 26.02 -4.52 2.96
N PRO A 52 24.97 -4.03 3.66
CA PRO A 52 23.76 -4.79 3.96
C PRO A 52 23.05 -5.34 2.71
N GLU A 53 23.17 -4.68 1.54
CA GLU A 53 22.53 -5.12 0.30
C GLU A 53 23.15 -6.42 -0.24
N ARG A 54 24.37 -6.75 0.19
CA ARG A 54 25.10 -7.98 -0.20
C ARG A 54 24.81 -9.17 0.69
N VAL A 55 24.11 -8.99 1.81
CA VAL A 55 23.81 -10.07 2.76
C VAL A 55 23.07 -11.22 2.07
N LEU A 56 22.00 -10.92 1.33
CA LEU A 56 21.21 -11.95 0.65
C LEU A 56 22.05 -12.73 -0.39
N PRO A 57 22.76 -12.09 -1.35
CA PRO A 57 23.65 -12.80 -2.28
C PRO A 57 24.74 -13.65 -1.60
N ILE A 58 25.34 -13.15 -0.51
CA ILE A 58 26.37 -13.87 0.23
C ILE A 58 25.79 -15.13 0.88
N VAL A 59 24.66 -15.01 1.58
CA VAL A 59 24.00 -16.16 2.21
C VAL A 59 23.64 -17.22 1.16
N ILE A 60 23.09 -16.81 0.02
CA ILE A 60 22.74 -17.72 -1.07
C ILE A 60 23.97 -18.43 -1.62
N SER A 61 25.06 -17.70 -1.86
CA SER A 61 26.24 -18.25 -2.52
C SER A 61 27.13 -19.08 -1.60
N GLN A 62 27.29 -18.67 -0.34
CA GLN A 62 28.27 -19.22 0.60
C GLN A 62 27.70 -20.22 1.60
N ILE A 63 26.41 -20.10 1.96
CA ILE A 63 25.82 -20.89 3.06
C ILE A 63 24.88 -21.98 2.53
N LEU A 64 24.08 -21.68 1.51
CA LEU A 64 23.07 -22.62 1.05
C LEU A 64 23.65 -23.78 0.21
N PRO A 65 23.19 -25.02 0.44
CA PRO A 65 23.63 -26.17 -0.34
C PRO A 65 23.12 -26.12 -1.78
N VAL A 66 23.80 -26.88 -2.64
CA VAL A 66 23.36 -27.12 -4.03
C VAL A 66 21.95 -27.71 -4.01
N GLY A 67 21.10 -27.33 -4.97
CA GLY A 67 19.67 -27.64 -4.96
C GLY A 67 18.85 -26.53 -4.31
N ILE A 68 18.97 -26.32 -2.99
CA ILE A 68 18.24 -25.25 -2.27
C ILE A 68 18.62 -23.87 -2.81
N LYS A 69 19.91 -23.66 -3.08
CA LYS A 69 20.43 -22.45 -3.75
C LYS A 69 19.71 -22.19 -5.07
N GLY A 70 19.57 -23.20 -5.91
CA GLY A 70 18.91 -23.09 -7.22
C GLY A 70 17.42 -22.81 -7.08
N LEU A 71 16.73 -23.51 -6.18
CA LEU A 71 15.32 -23.29 -5.89
C LEU A 71 15.06 -21.87 -5.40
N LEU A 72 15.92 -21.36 -4.52
CA LEU A 72 15.77 -20.03 -3.96
C LEU A 72 16.02 -18.93 -5.01
N VAL A 73 17.07 -19.05 -5.81
CA VAL A 73 17.34 -18.11 -6.92
C VAL A 73 16.18 -18.11 -7.91
N ALA A 74 15.68 -19.29 -8.30
CA ALA A 74 14.51 -19.40 -9.17
C ALA A 74 13.26 -18.73 -8.55
N GLY A 75 13.02 -18.95 -7.25
CA GLY A 75 11.91 -18.32 -6.52
C GLY A 75 12.03 -16.80 -6.44
N LEU A 76 13.22 -16.26 -6.21
CA LEU A 76 13.48 -14.82 -6.20
C LEU A 76 13.27 -14.21 -7.58
N MET A 77 13.71 -14.88 -8.65
CA MET A 77 13.44 -14.46 -10.03
C MET A 77 11.95 -14.48 -10.33
N ALA A 78 11.23 -15.54 -9.93
CA ALA A 78 9.78 -15.62 -10.11
C ALA A 78 9.03 -14.50 -9.36
N ALA A 79 9.44 -14.19 -8.13
CA ALA A 79 8.87 -13.10 -7.34
C ALA A 79 9.16 -11.72 -7.96
N ALA A 80 10.38 -11.51 -8.45
CA ALA A 80 10.76 -10.29 -9.18
C ALA A 80 9.93 -10.13 -10.46
N MET A 81 9.82 -11.19 -11.27
CA MET A 81 9.00 -11.20 -12.50
C MET A 81 7.53 -10.92 -12.21
N SER A 82 6.96 -11.49 -11.15
CA SER A 82 5.56 -11.24 -10.75
C SER A 82 5.29 -9.77 -10.44
N THR A 83 6.22 -9.13 -9.72
CA THR A 83 6.12 -7.70 -9.36
C THR A 83 6.36 -6.81 -10.56
N PHE A 84 7.36 -7.15 -11.37
CA PHE A 84 7.73 -6.43 -12.58
C PHE A 84 6.59 -6.44 -13.61
N ASP A 85 6.03 -7.61 -13.92
CA ASP A 85 4.89 -7.77 -14.84
C ASP A 85 3.69 -6.94 -14.37
N SER A 86 3.32 -7.06 -13.09
CA SER A 86 2.19 -6.30 -12.54
C SER A 86 2.39 -4.78 -12.63
N THR A 87 3.62 -4.29 -12.43
CA THR A 87 3.95 -2.86 -12.45
C THR A 87 3.95 -2.31 -13.87
N VAL A 88 4.57 -3.03 -14.82
CA VAL A 88 4.60 -2.66 -16.24
C VAL A 88 3.19 -2.69 -16.82
N ASN A 89 2.40 -3.72 -16.52
CA ASN A 89 1.03 -3.85 -16.98
C ASN A 89 0.13 -2.74 -16.41
N ALA A 90 0.28 -2.37 -15.13
CA ALA A 90 -0.46 -1.25 -14.55
C ALA A 90 -0.09 0.09 -15.22
N GLY A 91 1.21 0.36 -15.44
CA GLY A 91 1.68 1.56 -16.13
C GLY A 91 1.17 1.64 -17.57
N ALA A 92 1.19 0.52 -18.31
CA ALA A 92 0.64 0.44 -19.65
C ALA A 92 -0.88 0.70 -19.67
N ALA A 93 -1.62 0.18 -18.67
CA ALA A 93 -3.04 0.45 -18.55
C ALA A 93 -3.35 1.94 -18.32
N TYR A 94 -2.55 2.64 -17.49
CA TYR A 94 -2.66 4.09 -17.30
C TYR A 94 -2.41 4.85 -18.60
N TRP A 95 -1.37 4.49 -19.35
CA TRP A 95 -1.13 5.08 -20.69
C TRP A 95 -2.33 4.87 -21.62
N VAL A 96 -2.80 3.63 -21.74
CA VAL A 96 -3.83 3.26 -22.71
C VAL A 96 -5.19 3.88 -22.36
N LYS A 97 -5.61 3.81 -21.09
CA LYS A 97 -6.94 4.24 -20.67
C LYS A 97 -7.01 5.73 -20.35
N ASP A 98 -6.04 6.23 -19.60
CA ASP A 98 -6.13 7.57 -19.01
C ASP A 98 -5.53 8.65 -19.91
N ILE A 99 -4.67 8.27 -20.87
CA ILE A 99 -4.03 9.22 -21.79
C ILE A 99 -4.49 8.95 -23.23
N TYR A 100 -4.17 7.77 -23.77
CA TYR A 100 -4.39 7.47 -25.18
C TYR A 100 -5.88 7.41 -25.52
N GLN A 101 -6.66 6.60 -24.82
CA GLN A 101 -8.10 6.49 -25.08
C GLN A 101 -8.84 7.75 -24.60
N ALA A 102 -8.50 8.32 -23.45
CA ALA A 102 -9.25 9.48 -22.93
C ALA A 102 -9.05 10.76 -23.78
N TYR A 103 -7.84 11.01 -24.29
CA TYR A 103 -7.51 12.31 -24.89
C TYR A 103 -6.95 12.24 -26.32
N LEU A 104 -6.11 11.26 -26.65
CA LEU A 104 -5.46 11.19 -27.97
C LEU A 104 -6.35 10.56 -29.04
N LYS A 105 -7.06 9.48 -28.70
CA LYS A 105 -7.94 8.74 -29.61
C LYS A 105 -9.11 8.06 -28.89
N PRO A 106 -10.18 8.81 -28.56
CA PRO A 106 -11.40 8.28 -27.93
C PRO A 106 -12.06 7.10 -28.66
N GLY A 107 -12.04 7.13 -30.00
CA GLY A 107 -12.58 6.06 -30.84
C GLY A 107 -11.61 4.92 -31.16
N ALA A 108 -10.57 4.70 -30.37
CA ALA A 108 -9.59 3.66 -30.63
C ALA A 108 -10.20 2.25 -30.58
N THR A 109 -9.89 1.42 -31.58
CA THR A 109 -10.37 0.04 -31.63
C THR A 109 -9.65 -0.85 -30.60
N PRO A 110 -10.23 -1.98 -30.16
CA PRO A 110 -9.57 -2.89 -29.23
C PRO A 110 -8.16 -3.33 -29.67
N ARG A 111 -7.97 -3.55 -30.99
CA ARG A 111 -6.64 -3.87 -31.55
C ARG A 111 -5.64 -2.71 -31.35
N GLN A 112 -6.07 -1.47 -31.56
CA GLN A 112 -5.22 -0.30 -31.36
C GLN A 112 -4.84 -0.12 -29.89
N LEU A 113 -5.77 -0.38 -28.96
CA LEU A 113 -5.50 -0.33 -27.52
C LEU A 113 -4.46 -1.37 -27.11
N VAL A 114 -4.54 -2.60 -27.64
CA VAL A 114 -3.54 -3.65 -27.36
C VAL A 114 -2.16 -3.28 -27.91
N VAL A 115 -2.08 -2.71 -29.12
CA VAL A 115 -0.82 -2.24 -29.69
C VAL A 115 -0.20 -1.15 -28.82
N GLN A 116 -0.99 -0.15 -28.42
CA GLN A 116 -0.53 0.91 -27.54
C GLN A 116 -0.07 0.39 -26.18
N SER A 117 -0.77 -0.60 -25.61
CA SER A 117 -0.35 -1.27 -24.38
C SER A 117 1.05 -1.87 -24.52
N ARG A 118 1.32 -2.59 -25.62
CA ARG A 118 2.63 -3.21 -25.86
C ARG A 118 3.73 -2.16 -26.03
N ILE A 119 3.47 -1.11 -26.79
CA ILE A 119 4.41 0.00 -26.99
C ILE A 119 4.73 0.67 -25.65
N SER A 120 3.71 1.01 -24.85
CA SER A 120 3.93 1.61 -23.53
C SER A 120 4.69 0.69 -22.59
N SER A 121 4.43 -0.62 -22.61
CA SER A 121 5.19 -1.58 -21.80
C SER A 121 6.68 -1.55 -22.17
N ILE A 122 7.02 -1.58 -23.46
CA ILE A 122 8.42 -1.50 -23.92
C ILE A 122 9.05 -0.18 -23.48
N LEU A 123 8.36 0.95 -23.68
CA LEU A 123 8.88 2.27 -23.30
C LEU A 123 9.11 2.40 -21.80
N ILE A 124 8.17 1.94 -20.97
CA ILE A 124 8.30 1.94 -19.50
C ILE A 124 9.53 1.13 -19.08
N VAL A 125 9.74 -0.04 -19.68
CA VAL A 125 10.91 -0.89 -19.39
C VAL A 125 12.20 -0.21 -19.82
N LEU A 126 12.27 0.37 -21.02
CA LEU A 126 13.47 1.08 -21.50
C LEU A 126 13.82 2.29 -20.62
N ILE A 127 12.81 3.06 -20.21
CA ILE A 127 13.00 4.19 -19.29
C ILE A 127 13.48 3.69 -17.92
N GLY A 128 12.88 2.62 -17.39
CA GLY A 128 13.30 2.02 -16.14
C GLY A 128 14.75 1.52 -16.18
N LEU A 129 15.14 0.85 -17.27
CA LEU A 129 16.52 0.40 -17.50
C LEU A 129 17.48 1.58 -17.60
N PHE A 130 17.10 2.65 -18.28
CA PHE A 130 17.90 3.87 -18.35
C PHE A 130 18.14 4.46 -16.95
N PHE A 131 17.10 4.62 -16.14
CA PHE A 131 17.25 5.14 -14.78
C PHE A 131 18.05 4.21 -13.87
N ALA A 132 17.94 2.89 -14.05
CA ALA A 132 18.70 1.92 -13.27
C ALA A 132 20.22 2.09 -13.39
N LEU A 133 20.73 2.63 -14.51
CA LEU A 133 22.16 2.91 -14.70
C LEU A 133 22.71 3.99 -13.76
N PHE A 134 21.83 4.83 -13.18
CA PHE A 134 22.22 5.93 -12.30
C PHE A 134 22.04 5.60 -10.81
N VAL A 135 21.46 4.45 -10.48
CA VAL A 135 21.19 4.03 -9.09
C VAL A 135 22.39 3.25 -8.56
N LYS A 136 23.01 3.74 -7.50
CA LYS A 136 24.14 3.07 -6.82
C LYS A 136 23.71 2.21 -5.64
N HIS A 137 22.75 2.69 -4.85
CA HIS A 137 22.26 2.02 -3.64
C HIS A 137 20.75 1.89 -3.71
N ILE A 138 20.25 0.66 -3.57
CA ILE A 138 18.82 0.35 -3.66
C ILE A 138 18.09 0.98 -2.47
N ASN A 139 18.69 0.93 -1.28
CA ASN A 139 18.09 1.44 -0.06
C ASN A 139 17.87 2.95 -0.12
N GLU A 140 18.82 3.70 -0.69
CA GLU A 140 18.72 5.16 -0.79
C GLU A 140 17.58 5.58 -1.73
N ILE A 141 17.49 4.97 -2.92
CA ILE A 141 16.42 5.32 -3.87
C ILE A 141 15.05 4.85 -3.36
N TRP A 142 14.99 3.68 -2.73
CA TRP A 142 13.76 3.15 -2.17
C TRP A 142 13.27 4.00 -1.00
N GLY A 143 14.18 4.40 -0.10
CA GLY A 143 13.91 5.32 1.00
C GLY A 143 13.36 6.66 0.49
N TRP A 144 13.98 7.25 -0.53
CA TRP A 144 13.48 8.50 -1.10
C TRP A 144 12.09 8.34 -1.77
N ILE A 145 11.88 7.31 -2.58
CA ILE A 145 10.59 7.06 -3.24
C ILE A 145 9.48 6.83 -2.21
N THR A 146 9.75 6.06 -1.16
CA THR A 146 8.72 5.70 -0.17
C THR A 146 8.50 6.78 0.88
N MET A 147 9.58 7.32 1.45
CA MET A 147 9.54 8.25 2.56
C MET A 147 9.42 9.71 2.12
N SER A 148 9.72 10.06 0.86
CA SER A 148 9.51 11.44 0.37
C SER A 148 8.36 11.52 -0.63
N ILE A 149 8.45 10.83 -1.78
CA ILE A 149 7.39 10.87 -2.79
C ILE A 149 6.10 10.23 -2.26
N GLY A 150 6.20 9.03 -1.68
CA GLY A 150 5.08 8.32 -1.09
C GLY A 150 4.41 9.11 0.03
N ALA A 151 5.19 9.76 0.89
CA ALA A 151 4.68 10.65 1.94
C ALA A 151 3.88 11.84 1.36
N GLY A 152 4.38 12.46 0.30
CA GLY A 152 3.69 13.54 -0.41
C GLY A 152 2.36 13.11 -1.03
N MET A 153 2.22 11.83 -1.41
CA MET A 153 0.97 11.27 -1.96
C MET A 153 -0.01 10.76 -0.88
N LEU A 154 0.49 10.42 0.31
CA LEU A 154 -0.28 9.79 1.37
C LEU A 154 -1.43 10.67 1.87
N ILE A 155 -1.16 11.97 2.08
CA ILE A 155 -2.16 12.89 2.64
C ILE A 155 -3.40 13.04 1.74
N PRO A 156 -3.29 13.36 0.42
CA PRO A 156 -4.44 13.41 -0.47
C PRO A 156 -5.19 12.07 -0.58
N MET A 157 -4.45 10.95 -0.58
CA MET A 157 -5.02 9.60 -0.68
C MET A 157 -5.87 9.22 0.54
N LEU A 158 -5.53 9.71 1.73
CA LEU A 158 -6.31 9.49 2.96
C LEU A 158 -7.42 10.52 3.11
N ALA A 159 -7.11 11.81 2.93
CA ALA A 159 -8.05 12.92 3.18
C ALA A 159 -9.35 12.77 2.38
N ARG A 160 -9.29 12.25 1.14
CA ARG A 160 -10.47 12.03 0.28
C ARG A 160 -11.56 11.14 0.88
N TRP A 161 -11.21 10.25 1.81
CA TRP A 161 -12.17 9.34 2.43
C TRP A 161 -12.82 9.95 3.67
N TYR A 162 -12.11 10.82 4.38
CA TYR A 162 -12.51 11.31 5.71
C TYR A 162 -13.01 12.75 5.73
N TRP A 163 -12.82 13.52 4.64
CA TRP A 163 -13.14 14.93 4.60
C TRP A 163 -14.11 15.27 3.46
N TRP A 164 -15.35 15.62 3.81
CA TRP A 164 -16.43 15.89 2.85
C TRP A 164 -16.11 17.01 1.85
N ARG A 165 -15.28 17.99 2.26
CA ARG A 165 -14.99 19.18 1.46
C ARG A 165 -13.90 18.95 0.41
N MET A 166 -13.15 17.84 0.53
CA MET A 166 -12.09 17.46 -0.39
C MET A 166 -12.63 17.37 -1.82
N ASN A 167 -11.90 17.98 -2.77
CA ASN A 167 -12.25 17.98 -4.18
C ASN A 167 -11.05 17.56 -5.05
N GLY A 168 -11.28 17.35 -6.35
CA GLY A 168 -10.25 16.89 -7.27
C GLY A 168 -9.05 17.84 -7.38
N TYR A 169 -9.28 19.15 -7.24
CA TYR A 169 -8.20 20.14 -7.26
C TYR A 169 -7.34 20.09 -6.00
N GLY A 170 -7.94 20.00 -4.81
CA GLY A 170 -7.22 19.79 -3.55
C GLY A 170 -6.40 18.51 -3.57
N PHE A 171 -6.93 17.44 -4.18
CA PHE A 171 -6.18 16.20 -4.39
C PHE A 171 -4.95 16.41 -5.27
N ALA A 172 -5.12 17.07 -6.43
CA ALA A 172 -4.02 17.34 -7.36
C ALA A 172 -2.96 18.27 -6.76
N TRP A 173 -3.38 19.37 -6.11
CA TRP A 173 -2.49 20.33 -5.47
C TRP A 173 -1.66 19.67 -4.37
N GLY A 174 -2.28 18.84 -3.52
CA GLY A 174 -1.57 18.11 -2.49
C GLY A 174 -0.52 17.15 -3.05
N ILE A 175 -0.85 16.37 -4.09
CA ILE A 175 0.11 15.47 -4.74
C ILE A 175 1.28 16.27 -5.35
N VAL A 176 0.98 17.30 -6.13
CA VAL A 176 2.01 18.11 -6.80
C VAL A 176 2.90 18.79 -5.77
N ALA A 177 2.33 19.42 -4.75
CA ALA A 177 3.10 20.07 -3.69
C ALA A 177 3.99 19.08 -2.94
N GLY A 178 3.48 17.90 -2.59
CA GLY A 178 4.25 16.84 -1.94
C GLY A 178 5.39 16.29 -2.82
N MET A 179 5.13 16.06 -4.10
CA MET A 179 6.16 15.60 -5.06
C MET A 179 7.25 16.65 -5.27
N VAL A 180 6.87 17.92 -5.44
CA VAL A 180 7.81 19.04 -5.57
C VAL A 180 8.65 19.17 -4.30
N ALA A 181 8.03 19.06 -3.11
CA ALA A 181 8.75 19.06 -1.84
C ALA A 181 9.77 17.91 -1.74
N ALA A 182 9.41 16.70 -2.18
CA ALA A 182 10.31 15.56 -2.21
C ALA A 182 11.52 15.77 -3.14
N VAL A 183 11.31 16.41 -4.30
CA VAL A 183 12.39 16.76 -5.24
C VAL A 183 13.28 17.87 -4.66
N ILE A 184 12.69 18.93 -4.10
CA ILE A 184 13.42 20.01 -3.43
C ILE A 184 14.26 19.44 -2.29
N GLN A 185 13.69 18.57 -1.46
CA GLN A 185 14.43 17.91 -0.39
C GLN A 185 15.62 17.12 -0.94
N LYS A 186 15.44 16.33 -2.00
CA LYS A 186 16.55 15.57 -2.60
C LYS A 186 17.67 16.45 -3.15
N LEU A 187 17.33 17.59 -3.76
CA LEU A 187 18.29 18.48 -4.41
C LEU A 187 19.04 19.36 -3.42
N PHE A 188 18.36 19.89 -2.39
CA PHE A 188 18.93 20.88 -1.48
C PHE A 188 19.28 20.32 -0.10
N PHE A 189 18.65 19.22 0.30
CA PHE A 189 18.80 18.63 1.64
C PHE A 189 18.94 17.09 1.60
N PRO A 190 19.87 16.53 0.81
CA PRO A 190 20.00 15.08 0.62
C PRO A 190 20.34 14.31 1.90
N GLU A 191 21.02 14.96 2.85
CA GLU A 191 21.47 14.36 4.12
C GLU A 191 20.36 14.25 5.18
N TRP A 192 19.15 14.73 4.90
CA TRP A 192 18.06 14.65 5.87
C TRP A 192 17.67 13.20 6.16
N PRO A 193 17.52 12.84 7.45
CA PRO A 193 16.98 11.55 7.82
C PRO A 193 15.59 11.33 7.20
N GLU A 194 15.30 10.08 6.83
CA GLU A 194 14.06 9.73 6.12
C GLU A 194 12.79 10.17 6.84
N TYR A 195 12.75 10.09 8.18
CA TYR A 195 11.60 10.54 8.97
C TYR A 195 11.35 12.04 8.84
N PHE A 196 12.40 12.84 8.68
CA PHE A 196 12.28 14.28 8.53
C PHE A 196 11.83 14.63 7.12
N SER A 197 12.37 13.94 6.11
CA SER A 197 11.91 14.04 4.72
C SER A 197 10.43 13.66 4.57
N PHE A 198 9.99 12.63 5.30
CA PHE A 198 8.57 12.25 5.40
C PHE A 198 7.71 13.37 5.96
N SER A 199 8.07 13.91 7.13
CA SER A 199 7.31 14.99 7.77
C SER A 199 7.27 16.25 6.90
N PHE A 200 8.37 16.58 6.24
CA PHE A 200 8.45 17.73 5.34
C PHE A 200 7.54 17.57 4.12
N ALA A 201 7.68 16.47 3.37
CA ALA A 201 6.87 16.23 2.17
C ALA A 201 5.37 16.09 2.51
N ALA A 202 5.03 15.40 3.60
CA ALA A 202 3.65 15.28 4.06
C ALA A 202 3.07 16.62 4.53
N GLY A 203 3.85 17.45 5.23
CA GLY A 203 3.42 18.78 5.68
C GLY A 203 3.11 19.72 4.52
N ILE A 204 4.00 19.78 3.52
CA ILE A 204 3.78 20.58 2.31
C ILE A 204 2.60 20.04 1.50
N SER A 205 2.47 18.72 1.40
CA SER A 205 1.30 18.09 0.76
C SER A 205 0.00 18.45 1.47
N LEU A 206 -0.05 18.42 2.80
CA LEU A 206 -1.21 18.83 3.59
C LEU A 206 -1.57 20.30 3.34
N ALA A 207 -0.59 21.19 3.32
CA ALA A 207 -0.82 22.59 2.97
C ALA A 207 -1.41 22.72 1.56
N GLY A 208 -0.85 21.99 0.58
CA GLY A 208 -1.38 21.91 -0.79
C GLY A 208 -2.82 21.40 -0.86
N VAL A 209 -3.16 20.36 -0.08
CA VAL A 209 -4.52 19.83 0.04
C VAL A 209 -5.48 20.89 0.57
N ILE A 210 -5.12 21.57 1.65
CA ILE A 210 -5.97 22.58 2.29
C ILE A 210 -6.18 23.77 1.33
N LEU A 211 -5.09 24.33 0.80
CA LEU A 211 -5.13 25.46 -0.13
C LEU A 211 -5.93 25.11 -1.38
N GLY A 212 -5.60 24.01 -2.06
CA GLY A 212 -6.29 23.59 -3.28
C GLY A 212 -7.78 23.30 -3.04
N THR A 213 -8.15 22.77 -1.87
CA THR A 213 -9.55 22.49 -1.53
C THR A 213 -10.36 23.77 -1.33
N TYR A 214 -9.81 24.77 -0.62
CA TYR A 214 -10.54 26.00 -0.28
C TYR A 214 -10.50 27.07 -1.38
N LEU A 215 -9.43 27.12 -2.18
CA LEU A 215 -9.29 28.07 -3.29
C LEU A 215 -10.11 27.66 -4.53
N THR A 216 -10.61 26.43 -4.57
CA THR A 216 -11.38 25.92 -5.71
C THR A 216 -12.81 25.58 -5.34
N LYS A 217 -13.66 25.49 -6.37
CA LYS A 217 -15.09 25.22 -6.21
C LYS A 217 -15.31 23.86 -5.51
N PRO A 218 -16.27 23.77 -4.57
CA PRO A 218 -16.65 22.50 -3.98
C PRO A 218 -17.14 21.51 -5.05
N THR A 219 -16.93 20.21 -4.80
CA THR A 219 -17.56 19.14 -5.60
C THR A 219 -19.07 19.27 -5.51
N GLU A 220 -19.78 19.08 -6.63
CA GLU A 220 -21.24 19.18 -6.63
C GLU A 220 -21.87 18.18 -5.65
N LYS A 221 -22.89 18.66 -4.93
CA LYS A 221 -23.53 17.91 -3.86
C LYS A 221 -23.96 16.52 -4.33
N LYS A 222 -24.58 16.41 -5.51
CA LYS A 222 -25.05 15.15 -6.13
C LYS A 222 -24.00 14.04 -6.12
N TYR A 223 -22.75 14.34 -6.46
CA TYR A 223 -21.68 13.34 -6.46
C TYR A 223 -21.28 12.94 -5.04
N LEU A 224 -21.25 13.90 -4.10
CA LEU A 224 -20.99 13.62 -2.68
C LEU A 224 -22.09 12.76 -2.06
N GLU A 225 -23.36 13.02 -2.41
CA GLU A 225 -24.49 12.22 -1.95
C GLU A 225 -24.38 10.77 -2.43
N ASN A 226 -24.10 10.59 -3.73
CA ASN A 226 -23.93 9.27 -4.33
C ASN A 226 -22.75 8.51 -3.70
N PHE A 227 -21.62 9.21 -3.52
CA PHE A 227 -20.45 8.65 -2.86
C PHE A 227 -20.76 8.22 -1.43
N TYR A 228 -21.44 9.07 -0.64
CA TYR A 228 -21.78 8.75 0.75
C TYR A 228 -22.75 7.56 0.86
N LYS A 229 -23.75 7.48 -0.03
CA LYS A 229 -24.70 6.35 -0.10
C LYS A 229 -23.99 5.02 -0.36
N LYS A 230 -23.00 5.02 -1.27
CA LYS A 230 -22.29 3.81 -1.67
C LYS A 230 -21.20 3.40 -0.68
N THR A 231 -20.33 4.35 -0.33
CA THR A 231 -19.11 4.08 0.45
C THR A 231 -19.34 4.15 1.96
N ARG A 232 -20.36 4.88 2.43
CA ARG A 232 -20.69 5.03 3.86
C ARG A 232 -19.50 5.42 4.77
N PRO A 233 -18.59 6.31 4.33
CA PRO A 233 -17.34 6.55 5.05
C PRO A 233 -17.55 7.18 6.44
N PHE A 234 -16.68 6.82 7.38
CA PHE A 234 -16.55 7.55 8.64
C PHE A 234 -15.73 8.84 8.46
N GLY A 235 -15.66 9.68 9.50
CA GLY A 235 -14.96 10.98 9.47
C GLY A 235 -15.88 12.19 9.42
N PHE A 236 -15.39 13.30 8.89
CA PHE A 236 -16.04 14.60 8.83
C PHE A 236 -17.02 14.67 7.65
N TRP A 237 -18.17 14.00 7.77
CA TRP A 237 -19.22 13.96 6.74
C TRP A 237 -20.54 14.64 7.15
N GLY A 238 -20.52 15.44 8.22
CA GLY A 238 -21.71 16.08 8.80
C GLY A 238 -22.68 16.70 7.79
N PRO A 239 -22.23 17.55 6.84
CA PRO A 239 -23.14 18.23 5.90
C PRO A 239 -23.87 17.31 4.89
N ILE A 240 -23.34 16.10 4.65
CA ILE A 240 -23.89 15.15 3.67
C ILE A 240 -24.67 14.02 4.38
N ARG A 241 -24.40 13.78 5.67
CA ARG A 241 -25.07 12.73 6.45
C ARG A 241 -26.58 12.85 6.55
N THR A 242 -27.11 14.07 6.48
CA THR A 242 -28.53 14.37 6.64
C THR A 242 -29.40 13.85 5.49
N ILE A 243 -28.80 13.33 4.41
CA ILE A 243 -29.52 12.77 3.26
C ILE A 243 -30.14 11.40 3.59
N LEU A 244 -29.56 10.65 4.53
CA LEU A 244 -30.06 9.32 4.89
C LEU A 244 -31.13 9.41 5.99
N PRO A 245 -32.19 8.58 5.93
CA PRO A 245 -33.14 8.46 7.02
C PRO A 245 -32.45 8.09 8.34
N ALA A 246 -32.96 8.57 9.47
CA ALA A 246 -32.36 8.36 10.79
C ALA A 246 -32.09 6.88 11.11
N GLN A 247 -33.00 5.97 10.69
CA GLN A 247 -32.84 4.52 10.87
C GLN A 247 -31.64 3.95 10.09
N VAL A 248 -31.42 4.41 8.86
CA VAL A 248 -30.28 3.98 8.03
C VAL A 248 -28.99 4.56 8.58
N LEU A 249 -29.01 5.83 8.99
CA LEU A 249 -27.86 6.49 9.59
C LEU A 249 -27.41 5.80 10.88
N ALA A 250 -28.35 5.34 11.71
CA ALA A 250 -28.03 4.55 12.92
C ALA A 250 -27.31 3.24 12.57
N LYS A 251 -27.74 2.53 11.52
CA LYS A 251 -27.06 1.31 11.04
C LYS A 251 -25.64 1.61 10.52
N VAL A 252 -25.48 2.66 9.72
CA VAL A 252 -24.17 3.12 9.21
C VAL A 252 -23.24 3.51 10.35
N ASN A 253 -23.74 4.21 11.37
CA ASN A 253 -22.94 4.57 12.54
C ASN A 253 -22.51 3.34 13.36
N ALA A 254 -23.38 2.34 13.48
CA ALA A 254 -23.05 1.08 14.14
C ALA A 254 -21.96 0.30 13.38
N GLU A 255 -22.06 0.26 12.05
CA GLU A 255 -21.04 -0.31 11.15
C GLU A 255 -19.70 0.42 11.30
N ASN A 256 -19.69 1.74 11.11
CA ASN A 256 -18.50 2.57 11.26
C ASN A 256 -17.83 2.41 12.64
N ARG A 257 -18.62 2.32 13.72
CA ARG A 257 -18.08 2.09 15.07
C ARG A 257 -17.39 0.72 15.16
N ARG A 258 -17.96 -0.33 14.56
CA ARG A 258 -17.34 -1.66 14.51
C ARG A 258 -16.05 -1.64 13.71
N ASP A 259 -16.02 -0.96 12.56
CA ASP A 259 -14.82 -0.89 11.71
C ASP A 259 -13.66 -0.13 12.38
N ILE A 260 -13.97 0.97 13.07
CA ILE A 260 -12.98 1.70 13.87
C ILE A 260 -12.42 0.81 14.98
N ILE A 261 -13.30 0.12 15.74
CA ILE A 261 -12.87 -0.80 16.80
C ILE A 261 -12.04 -1.95 16.20
N ALA A 262 -12.49 -2.53 15.09
CA ALA A 262 -11.77 -3.61 14.41
C ALA A 262 -10.36 -3.18 13.98
N THR A 263 -10.17 -1.91 13.59
CA THR A 263 -8.85 -1.37 13.24
C THR A 263 -7.88 -1.42 14.43
N PHE A 264 -8.35 -1.15 15.65
CA PHE A 264 -7.53 -1.25 16.87
C PHE A 264 -7.14 -2.69 17.21
N PHE A 265 -7.88 -3.70 16.72
CA PHE A 265 -7.46 -5.10 16.81
C PHE A 265 -6.59 -5.51 15.61
N ALA A 266 -6.95 -5.11 14.40
CA ALA A 266 -6.34 -5.56 13.15
C ALA A 266 -4.88 -5.12 13.00
N VAL A 267 -4.57 -3.86 13.32
CA VAL A 267 -3.21 -3.33 13.18
C VAL A 267 -2.24 -4.02 14.15
N PRO A 268 -2.51 -4.09 15.48
CA PRO A 268 -1.69 -4.89 16.38
C PRO A 268 -1.67 -6.37 16.02
N TRP A 269 -2.81 -6.95 15.59
CA TRP A 269 -2.88 -8.36 15.20
C TRP A 269 -1.92 -8.67 14.05
N GLN A 270 -1.86 -7.81 13.04
CA GLN A 270 -0.95 -7.97 11.91
C GLN A 270 0.51 -7.88 12.34
N ILE A 271 0.87 -6.91 13.18
CA ILE A 271 2.24 -6.74 13.70
C ILE A 271 2.63 -7.96 14.54
N VAL A 272 1.76 -8.36 15.47
CA VAL A 272 1.98 -9.51 16.35
C VAL A 272 2.12 -10.79 15.51
N LEU A 273 1.27 -11.02 14.51
CA LEU A 273 1.38 -12.17 13.60
C LEU A 273 2.77 -12.24 12.95
N PHE A 274 3.27 -11.12 12.44
CA PHE A 274 4.58 -11.06 11.79
C PHE A 274 5.72 -11.35 12.78
N LEU A 275 5.67 -10.74 13.97
CA LEU A 275 6.67 -10.95 15.02
C LEU A 275 6.65 -12.37 15.56
N THR A 276 5.48 -12.96 15.82
CA THR A 276 5.32 -14.34 16.30
C THR A 276 6.04 -15.31 15.37
N MET A 277 5.82 -15.18 14.06
CA MET A 277 6.46 -16.04 13.07
C MET A 277 7.99 -15.85 13.04
N MET A 278 8.48 -14.61 13.21
CA MET A 278 9.93 -14.35 13.31
C MET A 278 10.57 -14.97 14.56
N MET A 279 9.86 -14.98 15.70
CA MET A 279 10.40 -15.55 16.95
C MET A 279 10.72 -17.05 16.83
N ILE A 280 9.99 -17.79 15.99
CA ILE A 280 10.27 -19.21 15.70
C ILE A 280 11.67 -19.35 15.12
N VAL A 281 12.00 -18.53 14.12
CA VAL A 281 13.31 -18.56 13.44
C VAL A 281 14.43 -18.07 14.38
N MET A 282 14.12 -17.08 15.23
CA MET A 282 15.07 -16.57 16.23
C MET A 282 15.22 -17.47 17.45
N GLN A 283 14.47 -18.58 17.54
CA GLN A 283 14.44 -19.50 18.68
C GLN A 283 14.16 -18.83 20.03
N ARG A 284 13.43 -17.71 20.04
CA ARG A 284 13.04 -16.99 21.27
C ARG A 284 11.67 -17.45 21.76
N TRP A 285 11.65 -18.61 22.41
CA TRP A 285 10.42 -19.29 22.84
C TRP A 285 9.59 -18.52 23.85
N ASP A 286 10.22 -17.75 24.74
CA ASP A 286 9.50 -16.92 25.72
C ASP A 286 8.69 -15.82 25.01
N ASN A 287 9.33 -15.08 24.10
CA ASN A 287 8.66 -14.06 23.29
C ASN A 287 7.61 -14.66 22.37
N PHE A 288 7.88 -15.84 21.81
CA PHE A 288 6.92 -16.57 20.99
C PHE A 288 5.65 -16.89 21.79
N ALA A 289 5.77 -17.40 23.02
CA ALA A 289 4.61 -17.72 23.86
C ALA A 289 3.76 -16.48 24.17
N TRP A 290 4.40 -15.36 24.55
CA TRP A 290 3.69 -14.10 24.81
C TRP A 290 3.00 -13.54 23.58
N LEU A 291 3.69 -13.51 22.44
CA LEU A 291 3.12 -13.03 21.19
C LEU A 291 2.03 -13.96 20.64
N LEU A 292 2.14 -15.27 20.84
CA LEU A 292 1.09 -16.23 20.50
C LEU A 292 -0.16 -16.01 21.35
N ALA A 293 -0.01 -15.82 22.66
CA ALA A 293 -1.13 -15.50 23.55
C ALA A 293 -1.81 -14.18 23.13
N ALA A 294 -1.02 -13.14 22.82
CA ALA A 294 -1.54 -11.88 22.30
C ALA A 294 -2.26 -12.07 20.96
N LEU A 295 -1.70 -12.87 20.05
CA LEU A 295 -2.29 -13.17 18.74
C LEU A 295 -3.65 -13.84 18.90
N VAL A 296 -3.79 -14.81 19.80
CA VAL A 296 -5.06 -15.48 20.11
C VAL A 296 -6.07 -14.48 20.65
N GLY A 297 -5.69 -13.64 21.62
CA GLY A 297 -6.58 -12.61 22.18
C GLY A 297 -7.06 -11.61 21.13
N LEU A 298 -6.15 -11.13 20.27
CA LEU A 298 -6.49 -10.22 19.18
C LEU A 298 -7.35 -10.89 18.11
N SER A 299 -7.13 -12.18 17.84
CA SER A 299 -7.95 -12.97 16.90
C SER A 299 -9.39 -13.14 17.41
N VAL A 300 -9.57 -13.36 18.71
CA VAL A 300 -10.89 -13.38 19.34
C VAL A 300 -11.56 -12.01 19.22
N GLY A 301 -10.83 -10.93 19.47
CA GLY A 301 -11.32 -9.56 19.25
C GLY A 301 -11.78 -9.31 17.81
N LEU A 302 -10.97 -9.68 16.82
CA LEU A 302 -11.32 -9.58 15.40
C LEU A 302 -12.50 -10.46 15.02
N TYR A 303 -12.64 -11.64 15.62
CA TYR A 303 -13.78 -12.52 15.35
C TYR A 303 -15.10 -11.82 15.70
N PHE A 304 -15.19 -11.22 16.88
CA PHE A 304 -16.40 -10.54 17.34
C PHE A 304 -16.63 -9.17 16.69
N THR A 305 -15.57 -8.42 16.41
CA THR A 305 -15.69 -7.05 15.88
C THR A 305 -15.87 -7.03 14.37
N TRP A 306 -15.17 -7.91 13.65
CA TRP A 306 -15.09 -7.90 12.19
C TRP A 306 -15.65 -9.18 11.55
N PHE A 307 -15.10 -10.36 11.86
CA PHE A 307 -15.38 -11.58 11.09
C PHE A 307 -16.86 -11.98 11.11
N ARG A 308 -17.52 -11.91 12.28
CA ARG A 308 -18.94 -12.24 12.44
C ARG A 308 -19.87 -11.31 11.63
N HIS A 309 -19.39 -10.12 11.29
CA HIS A 309 -20.17 -9.08 10.63
C HIS A 309 -19.88 -8.97 9.12
N LEU A 310 -18.98 -9.79 8.58
CA LEU A 310 -18.62 -9.80 7.16
C LEU A 310 -19.80 -10.00 6.20
N SER A 311 -20.89 -10.64 6.65
CA SER A 311 -22.11 -10.86 5.86
C SER A 311 -23.28 -9.91 6.20
N THR A 312 -23.13 -9.06 7.22
CA THR A 312 -24.20 -8.16 7.70
C THR A 312 -24.00 -6.76 7.14
N GLU A 313 -24.22 -6.61 5.84
CA GLU A 313 -24.11 -5.32 5.15
C GLU A 313 -25.36 -4.45 5.32
N VAL A 314 -25.15 -3.14 5.50
CA VAL A 314 -26.22 -2.15 5.44
C VAL A 314 -26.47 -1.80 3.97
N LYS A 315 -27.48 -2.41 3.37
CA LYS A 315 -27.96 -2.00 2.04
C LYS A 315 -28.75 -0.71 2.18
N VAL A 316 -28.22 0.37 1.63
CA VAL A 316 -28.98 1.61 1.38
C VAL A 316 -29.67 1.39 0.05
N ASP A 317 -30.99 1.19 0.06
CA ASP A 317 -31.78 0.81 -1.13
C ASP A 317 -31.32 1.53 -2.40
N GLU A 318 -30.91 0.76 -3.42
CA GLU A 318 -30.90 1.21 -4.82
C GLU A 318 -32.36 1.19 -5.30
N LYS A 319 -33.07 2.30 -5.11
CA LYS A 319 -34.19 2.65 -5.99
C LYS A 319 -33.65 3.51 -7.12
#